data_AF-A0A6I3F295-F1
#
_entry.id   AF-A0A6I3F295-F1
#
_cell.length_a   1.000
_cell.length_b   1.000
_cell.length_c   1.000
_cell.angle_alpha   90.00
_cell.angle_beta   90.00
_cell.angle_gamma   90.00
#
_symmetry.space_group_name_H-M   'P 1'
#
loop_
_entity.id
_entity.type
_entity.pdbx_description
1 polymer ?
#
loop_
_entity_poly.entity_id
_entity_poly.type
_entity_poly.pdbx_seq_one_letter_code
_entity_poly.pdbx_strand_id
1 'polypeptide(L)'
;MCGIVEDMGSGMARGRHLVARFGLAIIAFAAVACSADSTLSSDGAEDPVTVVAPTETTATTASPEPPTTISLGPQAFAATDAAMASRIASAGLSGGFVRVVRGGQIVHERQIGSVSGSSVLSVASSTKWLTAATLMSLVDSGLVGLDDPVATWLPEFASTGP
;
A
#
# COMPACT_ATOMS: atom_id res chain seq x y z
N MET A 1 -52.20 -29.10 29.51
CA MET A 1 -51.91 -29.98 28.34
C MET A 1 -50.61 -29.48 27.72
N CYS A 2 -49.44 -30.04 28.08
CA CYS A 2 -48.81 -31.29 27.56
C CYS A 2 -47.83 -30.91 26.42
N GLY A 3 -46.52 -31.17 26.42
CA GLY A 3 -45.53 -31.80 27.33
C GLY A 3 -44.12 -31.23 26.94
N ILE A 4 -43.08 -31.15 27.77
CA ILE A 4 -42.28 -32.19 28.45
C ILE A 4 -41.91 -33.36 27.53
N VAL A 5 -40.66 -33.36 27.02
CA VAL A 5 -39.76 -34.52 26.88
C VAL A 5 -38.29 -34.04 27.01
N GLU A 6 -37.80 -34.00 28.25
CA GLU A 6 -36.45 -34.45 28.66
C GLU A 6 -36.21 -35.90 28.18
N ASP A 7 -35.03 -36.48 27.99
CA ASP A 7 -33.61 -36.16 28.13
C ASP A 7 -32.89 -37.44 27.58
N MET A 8 -31.56 -37.39 27.50
CA MET A 8 -30.63 -38.50 27.75
C MET A 8 -30.06 -39.33 26.58
N GLY A 9 -28.72 -39.30 26.52
CA GLY A 9 -27.90 -40.36 25.92
C GLY A 9 -26.65 -39.84 25.19
N SER A 10 -25.70 -39.20 25.89
CA SER A 10 -24.51 -39.84 26.46
C SER A 10 -23.46 -40.30 25.42
N GLY A 11 -22.26 -39.72 25.48
CA GLY A 11 -21.12 -40.16 24.67
C GLY A 11 -19.87 -39.28 24.82
N MET A 12 -19.31 -39.19 26.02
CA MET A 12 -18.04 -38.53 26.32
C MET A 12 -16.83 -39.31 25.77
N ALA A 13 -15.94 -38.66 25.01
CA ALA A 13 -14.55 -39.11 24.86
C ALA A 13 -13.57 -37.97 24.50
N ARG A 14 -12.92 -37.46 25.56
CA ARG A 14 -11.50 -37.12 25.71
C ARG A 14 -10.72 -36.52 24.50
N GLY A 15 -10.37 -35.25 24.66
CA GLY A 15 -8.97 -34.83 24.86
C GLY A 15 -8.13 -34.51 23.62
N ARG A 16 -7.68 -33.26 23.51
CA ARG A 16 -6.33 -32.83 23.96
C ARG A 16 -6.13 -31.36 23.61
N HIS A 17 -5.72 -30.61 24.61
CA HIS A 17 -5.29 -29.22 24.52
C HIS A 17 -4.17 -29.04 23.49
N LEU A 18 -4.32 -28.08 22.58
CA LEU A 18 -3.19 -27.43 21.94
C LEU A 18 -3.41 -25.92 21.95
N VAL A 19 -3.05 -25.32 23.09
CA VAL A 19 -2.80 -23.88 23.20
C VAL A 19 -1.49 -23.62 22.44
N ALA A 20 -1.60 -23.28 21.16
CA ALA A 20 -0.46 -22.83 20.37
C ALA A 20 -0.19 -21.36 20.72
N ARG A 21 0.99 -21.16 21.31
CA ARG A 21 1.48 -19.91 21.89
C ARG A 21 1.85 -18.96 20.76
N PHE A 22 1.00 -17.98 20.44
CA PHE A 22 1.43 -16.82 19.67
C PHE A 22 2.29 -15.94 20.57
N GLY A 23 3.60 -16.16 20.47
CA GLY A 23 4.63 -15.36 21.14
C GLY A 23 4.51 -13.91 20.71
N LEU A 24 4.24 -13.07 21.71
CA LEU A 24 4.33 -11.63 21.68
C LEU A 24 5.78 -11.20 21.33
N ALA A 25 6.06 -10.99 20.04
CA ALA A 25 7.30 -10.34 19.61
C ALA A 25 7.09 -8.82 19.66
N ILE A 26 7.33 -8.23 20.84
CA ILE A 26 7.53 -6.79 20.99
C ILE A 26 8.85 -6.46 20.27
N ILE A 27 8.77 -5.87 19.09
CA ILE A 27 9.93 -5.25 18.45
C ILE A 27 10.12 -3.90 19.14
N ALA A 28 11.01 -3.87 20.12
CA ALA A 28 11.51 -2.66 20.75
C ALA A 28 12.31 -1.85 19.72
N PHE A 29 11.75 -0.74 19.26
CA PHE A 29 12.45 0.23 18.41
C PHE A 29 13.38 1.07 19.29
N ALA A 30 14.57 0.55 19.57
CA ALA A 30 15.60 1.28 20.29
C ALA A 30 16.33 2.25 19.34
N ALA A 31 16.14 3.54 19.57
CA ALA A 31 16.90 4.61 18.95
C ALA A 31 18.34 4.62 19.47
N VAL A 32 19.33 4.49 18.59
CA VAL A 32 20.73 4.81 18.88
C VAL A 32 21.34 5.51 17.66
N ALA A 33 21.87 6.71 17.89
CA ALA A 33 22.57 7.54 16.92
C ALA A 33 24.10 7.53 17.19
N CYS A 34 24.88 7.61 16.10
CA CYS A 34 26.35 7.82 15.99
C CYS A 34 27.25 6.75 16.64
N SER A 35 28.22 6.12 15.96
CA SER A 35 29.30 6.69 15.14
C SER A 35 29.92 5.59 14.24
N ALA A 36 30.60 5.99 13.17
CA ALA A 36 31.26 5.11 12.21
C ALA A 36 32.38 4.23 12.80
N ASP A 37 32.43 2.97 12.39
CA ASP A 37 33.71 2.30 12.07
C ASP A 37 33.48 1.15 11.06
N SER A 38 34.44 1.01 10.15
CA SER A 38 34.37 0.17 8.96
C SER A 38 35.04 -1.17 9.22
N THR A 39 34.32 -2.28 9.20
CA THR A 39 34.88 -3.61 8.84
C THR A 39 33.78 -4.48 8.23
N LEU A 40 33.77 -4.55 6.89
CA LEU A 40 33.03 -5.56 6.13
C LEU A 40 33.84 -6.86 6.14
N SER A 41 33.38 -7.85 6.91
CA SER A 41 33.64 -9.26 6.67
C SER A 41 32.31 -9.99 6.81
N SER A 42 31.77 -10.44 5.68
CA SER A 42 30.61 -11.32 5.61
C SER A 42 31.02 -12.52 4.78
N ASP A 43 31.51 -13.55 5.46
CA ASP A 43 31.59 -14.91 4.93
C ASP A 43 30.33 -15.64 5.45
N GLY A 44 29.44 -15.97 4.53
CA GLY A 44 28.14 -16.57 4.82
C GLY A 44 27.54 -17.08 3.51
N ALA A 45 27.83 -18.33 3.21
CA ALA A 45 27.32 -19.05 2.05
C ALA A 45 25.79 -19.17 2.13
N GLU A 46 25.10 -18.51 1.19
CA GLU A 46 23.68 -18.73 0.93
C GLU A 46 23.55 -19.83 -0.14
N ASP A 47 22.85 -20.91 0.20
CA ASP A 47 22.48 -22.00 -0.70
C ASP A 47 21.63 -21.48 -1.90
N PRO A 48 21.86 -21.94 -3.14
CA PRO A 48 21.10 -21.46 -4.29
C PRO A 48 19.70 -22.07 -4.31
N VAL A 49 18.68 -21.28 -3.96
CA VAL A 49 17.28 -21.59 -4.25
C VAL A 49 17.10 -21.59 -5.77
N THR A 50 16.93 -22.79 -6.34
CA THR A 50 16.68 -23.00 -7.76
C THR A 50 15.23 -22.62 -8.07
N VAL A 51 15.02 -21.46 -8.68
CA VAL A 51 13.72 -21.05 -9.21
C VAL A 51 13.45 -21.82 -10.50
N VAL A 52 12.47 -22.73 -10.46
CA VAL A 52 11.93 -23.36 -11.66
C VAL A 52 11.14 -22.31 -12.44
N ALA A 53 11.58 -22.03 -13.66
CA ALA A 53 10.96 -21.06 -14.55
C ALA A 53 9.51 -21.45 -14.90
N PRO A 54 8.54 -20.53 -14.87
CA PRO A 54 7.22 -20.77 -15.42
C PRO A 54 7.28 -20.75 -16.95
N THR A 55 6.70 -21.78 -17.56
CA THR A 55 6.51 -21.93 -19.01
C THR A 55 5.74 -20.74 -19.58
N GLU A 56 6.36 -20.03 -20.51
CA GLU A 56 5.78 -18.89 -21.22
C GLU A 56 4.54 -19.33 -22.03
N THR A 57 3.38 -18.85 -21.61
CA THR A 57 2.16 -18.89 -22.44
C THR A 57 2.28 -17.78 -23.47
N THR A 58 2.36 -18.15 -24.74
CA THR A 58 2.36 -17.23 -25.89
C THR A 58 1.06 -16.42 -25.93
N ALA A 59 1.07 -15.23 -25.34
CA ALA A 59 0.05 -14.22 -25.55
C ALA A 59 0.23 -13.63 -26.96
N THR A 60 -0.83 -13.69 -27.77
CA THR A 60 -0.89 -13.00 -29.06
C THR A 60 -0.75 -11.49 -28.82
N THR A 61 0.39 -10.94 -29.22
CA THR A 61 0.68 -9.50 -29.18
C THR A 61 -0.25 -8.77 -30.15
N ALA A 62 -1.28 -8.11 -29.63
CA ALA A 62 -1.84 -6.95 -30.32
C ALA A 62 -0.76 -5.86 -30.30
N SER A 63 -0.29 -5.46 -31.49
CA SER A 63 0.70 -4.40 -31.65
C SER A 63 0.18 -3.11 -31.01
N PRO A 64 0.88 -2.51 -30.04
CA PRO A 64 0.49 -1.19 -29.55
C PRO A 64 0.62 -0.20 -30.70
N GLU A 65 -0.45 0.54 -30.97
CA GLU A 65 -0.40 1.73 -31.81
C GLU A 65 0.69 2.67 -31.22
N PRO A 66 1.60 3.23 -32.04
CA PRO A 66 2.66 4.07 -31.51
C PRO A 66 2.06 5.19 -30.68
N PRO A 67 2.58 5.44 -29.46
CA PRO A 67 2.02 6.47 -28.60
C PRO A 67 2.05 7.80 -29.34
N THR A 68 0.88 8.43 -29.47
CA THR A 68 0.76 9.79 -30.00
C THR A 68 1.72 10.70 -29.23
N THR A 69 2.77 11.16 -29.90
CA THR A 69 3.76 12.06 -29.32
C THR A 69 3.13 13.45 -29.18
N ILE A 70 2.68 13.77 -27.97
CA ILE A 70 2.21 15.11 -27.65
C ILE A 70 3.43 16.01 -27.45
N SER A 71 3.66 16.92 -28.40
CA SER A 71 4.66 17.99 -28.28
C SER A 71 4.12 19.10 -27.38
N LEU A 72 4.84 19.41 -26.30
CA LEU A 72 4.52 20.52 -25.41
C LEU A 72 5.35 21.74 -25.82
N GLY A 73 4.69 22.89 -25.99
CA GLY A 73 5.38 24.14 -26.27
C GLY A 73 6.21 24.61 -25.06
N PRO A 74 7.23 25.47 -25.26
CA PRO A 74 8.12 25.94 -24.18
C PRO A 74 7.41 26.61 -22.99
N GLN A 75 6.19 27.11 -23.19
CA GLN A 75 5.40 27.81 -22.17
C GLN A 75 4.19 26.99 -21.68
N ALA A 76 4.15 25.68 -21.95
CA ALA A 76 2.99 24.83 -21.64
C ALA A 76 2.54 24.87 -20.17
N PHE A 77 3.45 25.19 -19.24
CA PHE A 77 3.19 25.19 -17.79
C PHE A 77 3.34 26.57 -17.13
N ALA A 78 3.58 27.64 -17.89
CA ALA A 78 3.83 28.97 -17.33
C ALA A 78 2.68 29.47 -16.44
N ALA A 79 1.43 29.21 -16.84
CA ALA A 79 0.24 29.55 -16.05
C ALA A 79 0.15 28.76 -14.75
N THR A 80 0.50 27.46 -14.77
CA THR A 80 0.54 26.60 -13.58
C THR A 80 1.60 27.07 -12.60
N ASP A 81 2.79 27.40 -13.10
CA ASP A 81 3.89 27.90 -12.27
C ASP A 81 3.54 29.24 -11.61
N ALA A 82 2.92 30.16 -12.37
CA ALA A 82 2.45 31.44 -11.86
C ALA A 82 1.34 31.26 -10.80
N ALA A 83 0.39 30.36 -11.04
CA ALA A 83 -0.69 30.06 -10.10
C ALA A 83 -0.14 29.44 -8.80
N MET A 84 0.82 28.51 -8.91
CA MET A 84 1.48 27.90 -7.75
C MET A 84 2.25 28.97 -6.95
N ALA A 85 3.03 29.82 -7.62
CA ALA A 85 3.74 30.92 -6.98
C ALA A 85 2.79 31.87 -6.23
N SER A 86 1.69 32.27 -6.87
CA SER A 86 0.66 33.11 -6.26
C SER A 86 0.05 32.46 -5.03
N ARG A 87 -0.29 31.17 -5.10
CA ARG A 87 -0.90 30.44 -3.97
C ARG A 87 0.05 30.27 -2.79
N ILE A 88 1.32 29.96 -3.05
CA ILE A 88 2.36 29.85 -2.03
C ILE A 88 2.50 31.19 -1.30
N ALA A 89 2.62 32.29 -2.05
CA ALA A 89 2.74 33.62 -1.48
C ALA A 89 1.48 34.02 -0.68
N SER A 90 0.28 33.81 -1.24
CA SER A 90 -0.97 34.21 -0.61
C SER A 90 -1.29 33.41 0.66
N ALA A 91 -0.77 32.18 0.77
CA ALA A 91 -0.95 31.31 1.92
C ALA A 91 0.17 31.41 2.96
N GLY A 92 1.23 32.18 2.68
CA GLY A 92 2.41 32.25 3.57
C GLY A 92 3.14 30.90 3.70
N LEU A 93 3.12 30.07 2.67
CA LEU A 93 3.79 28.77 2.68
C LEU A 93 5.29 28.93 2.41
N SER A 94 6.11 28.07 3.02
CA SER A 94 7.57 28.06 2.83
C SER A 94 8.01 27.62 1.43
N GLY A 95 7.12 26.97 0.67
CA GLY A 95 7.38 26.52 -0.69
C GLY A 95 6.30 25.61 -1.26
N GLY A 96 6.57 25.11 -2.46
CA GLY A 96 5.74 24.12 -3.15
C GLY A 96 6.47 23.55 -4.36
N PHE A 97 5.96 22.40 -4.82
CA PHE A 97 6.59 21.61 -5.87
C PHE A 97 5.52 21.03 -6.80
N VAL A 98 5.79 21.06 -8.11
CA VAL A 98 4.98 20.37 -9.12
C VAL A 98 5.90 19.60 -10.06
N ARG A 99 5.52 18.35 -10.36
CA ARG A 99 6.16 17.50 -11.36
C ARG A 99 5.09 16.90 -12.26
N VAL A 100 5.32 16.94 -13.56
CA VAL A 100 4.48 16.28 -14.56
C VAL A 100 5.32 15.23 -15.28
N VAL A 101 4.82 13.99 -15.29
CA VAL A 101 5.49 12.85 -15.92
C VAL A 101 4.60 12.30 -17.03
N ARG A 102 5.19 12.04 -18.20
CA ARG A 102 4.52 11.40 -19.34
C ARG A 102 5.46 10.39 -19.97
N GLY A 103 4.96 9.16 -20.19
CA GLY A 103 5.76 8.09 -20.77
C GLY A 103 7.04 7.78 -19.98
N GLY A 104 6.99 7.90 -18.65
CA GLY A 104 8.16 7.72 -17.77
C GLY A 104 9.16 8.89 -17.79
N GLN A 105 8.94 9.92 -18.61
CA GLN A 105 9.80 11.09 -18.69
C GLN A 105 9.20 12.28 -17.93
N ILE A 106 10.03 12.99 -17.17
CA ILE A 106 9.65 14.25 -16.55
C ILE A 106 9.56 15.30 -17.67
N VAL A 107 8.35 15.80 -17.93
CA VAL A 107 8.09 16.82 -18.95
C VAL A 107 7.95 18.22 -18.35
N HIS A 108 7.79 18.32 -17.04
CA HIS A 108 7.82 19.57 -16.29
C HIS A 108 8.18 19.31 -14.83
N GLU A 109 8.99 20.19 -14.26
CA GLU A 109 9.31 20.20 -12.84
C GLU A 109 9.55 21.63 -12.39
N ARG A 110 8.89 22.03 -11.31
CA ARG A 110 9.03 23.35 -10.72
C ARG A 110 9.06 23.26 -9.21
N GLN A 111 10.12 23.80 -8.64
CA GLN A 111 10.29 24.05 -7.21
C GLN A 111 10.16 25.55 -6.93
N ILE A 112 9.49 25.90 -5.83
CA ILE A 112 9.42 27.25 -5.27
C ILE A 112 9.70 27.15 -3.77
N GLY A 113 10.58 27.99 -3.25
CA GLY A 113 10.91 28.02 -1.83
C GLY A 113 11.66 26.77 -1.36
N SER A 114 11.41 26.33 -0.12
CA SER A 114 12.17 25.26 0.54
C SER A 114 11.69 23.84 0.25
N VAL A 115 10.60 23.66 -0.51
CA VAL A 115 10.04 22.33 -0.83
C VAL A 115 10.59 21.85 -2.16
N SER A 116 11.31 20.72 -2.14
CA SER A 116 11.89 20.05 -3.31
C SER A 116 11.22 18.71 -3.59
N GLY A 117 11.53 18.11 -4.75
CA GLY A 117 11.05 16.77 -5.11
C GLY A 117 11.53 15.64 -4.19
N SER A 118 12.51 15.91 -3.31
CA SER A 118 13.02 14.97 -2.30
C SER A 118 12.58 15.31 -0.88
N SER A 119 11.74 16.34 -0.71
CA SER A 119 11.23 16.73 0.60
C SER A 119 10.24 15.69 1.12
N VAL A 120 10.45 15.22 2.35
CA VAL A 120 9.52 14.31 3.02
C VAL A 120 8.35 15.13 3.56
N LEU A 121 7.14 14.86 3.06
CA LEU A 121 5.91 15.56 3.43
C LEU A 121 4.86 14.57 3.93
N SER A 122 3.95 15.03 4.78
CA SER A 122 2.77 14.24 5.15
C SER A 122 1.85 14.10 3.94
N VAL A 123 1.61 12.85 3.52
CA VAL A 123 0.77 12.51 2.36
C VAL A 123 -0.72 12.69 2.67
N ALA A 124 -1.10 12.71 3.96
CA ALA A 124 -2.47 12.96 4.43
C ALA A 124 -3.53 12.14 3.66
N SER A 125 -4.62 12.79 3.22
CA SER A 125 -5.71 12.13 2.50
C SER A 125 -5.28 11.48 1.18
N SER A 126 -4.14 11.86 0.62
CA SER A 126 -3.61 11.23 -0.59
C SER A 126 -3.18 9.78 -0.36
N THR A 127 -3.14 9.28 0.89
CA THR A 127 -2.90 7.86 1.17
C THR A 127 -4.04 6.95 0.67
N LYS A 128 -5.24 7.49 0.40
CA LYS A 128 -6.42 6.69 0.01
C LYS A 128 -6.21 5.80 -1.21
N TRP A 129 -5.47 6.24 -2.24
CA TRP A 129 -5.23 5.39 -3.42
C TRP A 129 -4.38 4.18 -3.06
N LEU A 130 -3.41 4.34 -2.15
CA LEU A 130 -2.59 3.24 -1.66
C LEU A 130 -3.44 2.27 -0.83
N THR A 131 -4.28 2.79 0.08
CA THR A 131 -5.22 1.98 0.85
C THR A 131 -6.18 1.20 -0.06
N ALA A 132 -6.72 1.85 -1.10
CA ALA A 132 -7.60 1.20 -2.07
C ALA A 132 -6.87 0.09 -2.84
N ALA A 133 -5.65 0.34 -3.31
CA ALA A 133 -4.85 -0.68 -3.99
C ALA A 133 -4.56 -1.89 -3.10
N THR A 134 -4.22 -1.65 -1.82
CA THR A 134 -4.01 -2.72 -0.84
C THR A 134 -5.29 -3.50 -0.55
N LEU A 135 -6.44 -2.83 -0.43
CA LEU A 135 -7.71 -3.52 -0.27
C LEU A 135 -8.03 -4.37 -1.50
N MET A 136 -7.78 -3.84 -2.70
CA MET A 136 -8.10 -4.53 -3.94
C MET A 136 -7.21 -5.76 -4.18
N SER A 137 -5.96 -5.78 -3.71
CA SER A 137 -5.15 -7.00 -3.77
C SER A 137 -5.69 -8.12 -2.89
N LEU A 138 -6.39 -7.79 -1.79
CA LEU A 138 -7.11 -8.77 -0.97
C LEU A 138 -8.34 -9.32 -1.70
N VAL A 139 -9.04 -8.46 -2.44
CA VAL A 139 -10.18 -8.87 -3.27
C VAL A 139 -9.73 -9.77 -4.42
N ASP A 140 -8.65 -9.42 -5.12
CA ASP A 140 -8.07 -10.25 -6.18
C ASP A 140 -7.64 -11.63 -5.66
N SER A 141 -7.21 -11.69 -4.40
CA SER A 141 -6.85 -12.94 -3.71
C SER A 141 -8.06 -13.73 -3.20
N GLY A 142 -9.28 -13.22 -3.37
CA GLY A 142 -10.51 -13.83 -2.86
C GLY A 142 -10.63 -13.81 -1.33
N LEU A 143 -9.84 -12.99 -0.63
CA LEU A 143 -9.83 -12.90 0.83
C LEU A 143 -10.91 -11.96 1.37
N VAL A 144 -11.35 -10.98 0.57
CA VAL A 144 -12.41 -10.03 0.89
C VAL A 144 -13.32 -9.89 -0.33
N GLY A 145 -14.63 -9.92 -0.17
CA GLY A 145 -15.59 -9.52 -1.20
C GLY A 145 -15.94 -8.03 -1.09
N LEU A 146 -16.06 -7.32 -2.21
CA LEU A 146 -16.53 -5.93 -2.21
C LEU A 146 -17.98 -5.80 -1.72
N ASP A 147 -18.79 -6.82 -1.95
CA ASP A 147 -20.18 -6.91 -1.53
C ASP A 147 -20.36 -7.63 -0.17
N ASP A 148 -19.27 -8.03 0.48
CA ASP A 148 -19.35 -8.60 1.81
C ASP A 148 -19.93 -7.54 2.77
N PRO A 149 -20.90 -7.90 3.63
CA PRO A 149 -21.32 -7.01 4.70
C PRO A 149 -20.09 -6.61 5.54
N VAL A 150 -19.93 -5.32 5.83
CA VAL A 150 -18.80 -4.82 6.63
C VAL A 150 -18.70 -5.53 7.99
N ALA A 151 -19.85 -5.92 8.55
CA ALA A 151 -19.96 -6.67 9.81
C ALA A 151 -19.24 -8.04 9.79
N THR A 152 -18.98 -8.62 8.61
CA THR A 152 -18.15 -9.83 8.46
C THR A 152 -16.72 -9.60 8.95
N TRP A 153 -16.19 -8.39 8.76
CA TRP A 153 -14.81 -8.01 9.06
C TRP A 153 -14.69 -7.13 10.30
N LEU A 154 -15.72 -6.33 10.59
CA LEU A 154 -15.81 -5.41 11.73
C LEU A 154 -17.12 -5.66 12.50
N PRO A 155 -17.16 -6.63 13.42
CA PRO A 155 -18.39 -7.05 14.10
C PRO A 155 -19.11 -5.94 14.87
N GLU A 156 -18.42 -4.88 15.28
CA GLU A 156 -19.02 -3.70 15.90
C GLU A 156 -20.03 -2.97 14.99
N PHE A 157 -19.98 -3.21 13.68
CA PHE A 157 -20.95 -2.70 12.71
C PHE A 157 -22.17 -3.63 12.53
N ALA A 158 -22.25 -4.78 13.21
CA ALA A 158 -23.36 -5.71 13.07
C ALA A 158 -24.71 -5.17 13.58
N SER A 159 -24.68 -4.22 14.53
CA SER A 159 -25.87 -3.58 15.10
C SER A 159 -26.25 -2.26 14.41
N THR A 160 -25.38 -1.75 13.54
CA THR A 160 -25.67 -0.65 12.63
C THR A 160 -26.18 -1.26 11.33
N GLY A 161 -27.40 -1.79 11.37
CA GLY A 161 -28.11 -2.16 10.14
C GLY A 161 -28.20 -0.97 9.17
N PRO A 162 -28.60 -1.19 7.91
CA PRO A 162 -29.04 -0.08 7.07
C PRO A 162 -30.19 0.71 7.72
#